data_AF-A0A356VUM8-F1
#
_entry.id   AF-A0A356VUM8-F1
#
_cell.length_a   1.000
_cell.length_b   1.000
_cell.length_c   1.000
_cell.angle_alpha   90.00
_cell.angle_beta   90.00
_cell.angle_gamma   90.00
#
_symmetry.space_group_name_H-M   'P 1'
#
loop_
_entity.id
_entity.type
_entity.pdbx_description
1 polymer ?
#
loop_
_entity_poly.entity_id
_entity_poly.type
_entity_poly.pdbx_seq_one_letter_code
_entity_poly.pdbx_strand_id
1 'polypeptide(L)'
;LVIEASDQLIVTSGTAVLEVALHKKPQLLAIKIHPISYWIMKKLIKTKWVGLPNILAQKEVVKEFIQSDASVDNIHAELELIISDQDKRNQQIKVFSEQHKMLKQNASEVAASTIECWLKAQ
;
A
#
# COMPACT_ATOMS: atom_id res chain seq x y z
N LEU A 1 -4.88 -14.28 8.81
CA LEU A 1 -4.06 -15.49 9.05
C LEU A 1 -2.86 -15.55 8.12
N VAL A 2 -3.03 -15.51 6.78
CA VAL A 2 -1.90 -15.58 5.84
C VAL A 2 -0.95 -14.37 5.97
N ILE A 3 -1.47 -13.14 5.93
CA ILE A 3 -0.65 -11.92 6.05
C ILE A 3 0.17 -11.92 7.36
N GLU A 4 -0.49 -12.23 8.48
CA GLU A 4 0.13 -12.27 9.80
C GLU A 4 1.25 -13.34 9.90
N ALA A 5 1.07 -14.47 9.24
CA ALA A 5 2.02 -15.59 9.27
C ALA A 5 3.20 -15.41 8.30
N SER A 6 3.08 -14.54 7.30
CA SER A 6 4.14 -14.28 6.33
C SER A 6 5.21 -13.34 6.89
N ASP A 7 6.47 -13.59 6.55
CA ASP A 7 7.59 -12.69 6.86
C ASP A 7 7.62 -11.47 5.94
N GLN A 8 7.23 -11.67 4.67
CA GLN A 8 7.30 -10.69 3.58
C GLN A 8 6.23 -11.03 2.53
N LEU A 9 5.76 -10.02 1.78
CA LEU A 9 4.72 -10.21 0.79
C LEU A 9 5.01 -9.50 -0.54
N ILE A 10 4.67 -10.18 -1.65
CA ILE A 10 4.44 -9.53 -2.94
C ILE A 10 2.94 -9.28 -3.05
N VAL A 11 2.57 -8.04 -3.34
CA VAL A 11 1.16 -7.63 -3.40
C VAL A 11 0.85 -7.02 -4.76
N THR A 12 -0.37 -7.24 -5.26
CA THR A 12 -0.77 -6.82 -6.62
C THR A 12 -1.87 -5.75 -6.63
N SER A 13 -2.69 -5.65 -5.57
CA SER A 13 -3.81 -4.69 -5.46
C SER A 13 -3.44 -3.51 -4.56
N GLY A 14 -3.73 -2.28 -5.01
CA GLY A 14 -3.41 -1.06 -4.27
C GLY A 14 -4.05 -0.97 -2.87
N THR A 15 -5.25 -1.54 -2.67
CA THR A 15 -5.90 -1.58 -1.33
C THR A 15 -5.31 -2.67 -0.45
N ALA A 16 -4.97 -3.83 -1.02
CA ALA A 16 -4.30 -4.90 -0.30
C ALA A 16 -2.89 -4.47 0.16
N VAL A 17 -2.19 -3.63 -0.62
CA VAL A 17 -0.89 -3.05 -0.20
C VAL A 17 -1.05 -2.25 1.09
N LEU A 18 -2.14 -1.49 1.25
CA LEU A 18 -2.41 -0.79 2.50
C LEU A 18 -2.74 -1.77 3.63
N GLU A 19 -3.59 -2.77 3.40
CA GLU A 19 -3.93 -3.78 4.41
C GLU A 19 -2.66 -4.47 4.96
N VAL A 20 -1.77 -4.91 4.07
CA VAL A 20 -0.48 -5.53 4.43
C VAL A 20 0.41 -4.55 5.21
N ALA A 21 0.45 -3.28 4.82
CA ALA A 21 1.14 -2.24 5.59
C ALA A 21 0.52 -2.10 6.99
N LEU A 22 -0.80 -2.12 7.11
CA LEU A 22 -1.49 -2.08 8.40
C LEU A 22 -1.25 -3.34 9.25
N HIS A 23 -0.74 -4.43 8.70
CA HIS A 23 -0.21 -5.58 9.45
C HIS A 23 1.30 -5.50 9.75
N LYS A 24 1.97 -4.40 9.37
CA LYS A 24 3.40 -4.11 9.61
C LYS A 24 4.28 -5.15 8.93
N LYS A 25 3.81 -5.67 7.80
CA LYS A 25 4.53 -6.67 7.02
C LYS A 25 5.33 -5.99 5.92
N PRO A 26 6.65 -6.24 5.85
CA PRO A 26 7.47 -5.81 4.73
C PRO A 26 6.91 -6.34 3.41
N GLN A 27 6.94 -5.50 2.38
CA GLN A 27 6.33 -5.85 1.10
C GLN A 27 6.92 -5.07 -0.08
N LEU A 28 6.62 -5.58 -1.27
CA LEU A 28 6.72 -4.87 -2.54
C LEU A 28 5.39 -4.95 -3.31
N LEU A 29 5.15 -3.99 -4.19
CA LEU A 29 4.01 -4.00 -5.11
C LEU A 29 4.49 -4.44 -6.49
N ALA A 30 3.84 -5.44 -7.09
CA ALA A 30 4.08 -5.84 -8.47
C ALA A 30 2.74 -5.95 -9.20
N ILE A 31 2.55 -5.16 -10.25
CA ILE A 31 1.31 -5.17 -11.02
C ILE A 31 1.61 -5.40 -12.51
N LYS A 32 0.97 -6.42 -13.07
CA LYS A 32 1.01 -6.72 -14.49
C LYS A 32 -0.40 -7.04 -14.97
N ILE A 33 -0.99 -6.09 -15.70
CA ILE A 33 -2.36 -6.16 -16.21
C ILE A 33 -2.39 -6.01 -17.72
N HIS A 34 -3.54 -6.30 -18.32
CA HIS A 34 -3.73 -6.19 -19.75
C HIS A 34 -3.35 -4.79 -20.28
N PRO A 35 -2.62 -4.66 -21.41
CA PRO A 35 -2.12 -3.39 -21.90
C PRO A 35 -3.18 -2.31 -22.08
N ILE A 36 -4.38 -2.68 -22.53
CA ILE A 36 -5.51 -1.74 -22.69
C ILE A 36 -5.95 -1.20 -21.32
N SER A 37 -6.12 -2.06 -20.33
CA SER A 37 -6.48 -1.65 -18.97
C SER A 37 -5.41 -0.75 -18.37
N TYR A 38 -4.14 -1.06 -18.58
CA TYR A 38 -3.03 -0.21 -18.16
C TYR A 38 -3.05 1.16 -18.84
N TRP A 39 -3.30 1.21 -20.14
CA TRP A 39 -3.37 2.47 -20.88
C TRP A 39 -4.50 3.38 -20.37
N ILE A 40 -5.68 2.81 -20.09
CA ILE A 40 -6.80 3.55 -19.48
C ILE A 40 -6.40 4.03 -18.09
N MET A 41 -5.90 3.13 -17.24
CA MET A 41 -5.50 3.44 -15.87
C MET A 41 -4.44 4.54 -15.82
N LYS A 42 -3.43 4.50 -16.68
CA LYS A 42 -2.36 5.50 -16.78
C LYS A 42 -2.91 6.90 -17.12
N LYS A 43 -4.01 7.00 -17.87
CA LYS A 43 -4.67 8.29 -18.17
C LYS A 43 -5.51 8.82 -17.00
N LEU A 44 -6.02 7.94 -16.15
CA LEU A 44 -6.88 8.31 -15.03
C LEU A 44 -6.10 8.63 -13.76
N ILE A 45 -4.96 7.96 -13.54
CA ILE A 45 -4.11 8.18 -12.38
C ILE A 45 -3.47 9.57 -12.46
N LYS A 46 -3.71 10.39 -11.43
CA LYS A 46 -3.09 11.71 -11.24
C LYS A 46 -1.98 11.71 -10.19
N THR A 47 -1.77 10.58 -9.52
CA THR A 47 -0.80 10.42 -8.45
C THR A 47 0.52 9.86 -8.98
N LYS A 48 1.63 10.21 -8.32
CA LYS A 48 2.96 9.69 -8.66
C LYS A 48 3.11 8.19 -8.35
N TRP A 49 2.38 7.71 -7.34
CA TRP A 49 2.40 6.33 -6.87
C TRP A 49 1.02 5.70 -7.03
N VAL A 50 1.00 4.37 -7.16
CA VAL A 50 -0.22 3.55 -7.23
C VAL A 50 -0.60 3.02 -5.85
N GLY A 51 0.41 2.60 -5.06
CA GLY A 51 0.22 2.04 -3.73
C GLY A 51 -0.14 3.09 -2.69
N LEU A 52 -1.21 2.85 -1.93
CA LEU A 52 -1.66 3.76 -0.89
C LEU A 52 -0.58 4.11 0.17
N PRO A 53 0.30 3.20 0.63
CA PRO A 53 1.36 3.58 1.55
C PRO A 53 2.31 4.64 1.01
N ASN A 54 2.64 4.60 -0.28
CA ASN A 54 3.51 5.61 -0.89
C ASN A 54 2.78 6.94 -1.08
N ILE A 55 1.51 6.90 -1.48
CA ILE A 55 0.66 8.08 -1.60
C ILE A 55 0.52 8.79 -0.25
N LEU A 56 0.27 8.05 0.83
CA LEU A 56 0.15 8.61 2.18
C LEU A 56 1.49 9.15 2.70
N ALA A 57 2.61 8.48 2.39
CA ALA A 57 3.94 8.91 2.82
C ALA A 57 4.55 10.02 1.96
N GLN A 58 3.98 10.31 0.78
CA GLN A 58 4.53 11.23 -0.23
C GLN A 58 6.00 10.90 -0.60
N LYS A 59 6.37 9.62 -0.53
CA LYS A 59 7.69 9.10 -0.89
C LYS A 59 7.60 7.60 -1.22
N GLU A 60 8.63 7.08 -1.88
CA GLU A 60 8.74 5.64 -2.11
C GLU A 60 9.12 4.94 -0.80
N VAL A 61 8.18 4.19 -0.23
CA VAL A 61 8.33 3.35 0.97
C VAL A 61 8.29 1.88 0.56
N VAL A 62 7.35 1.55 -0.32
CA VAL A 62 7.18 0.24 -0.96
C VAL A 62 7.66 0.36 -2.39
N LYS A 63 8.51 -0.56 -2.86
CA LYS A 63 8.90 -0.55 -4.27
C LYS A 63 7.72 -0.97 -5.14
N GLU A 64 7.42 -0.17 -6.17
CA GLU A 64 6.29 -0.43 -7.08
C GLU A 64 6.81 -0.82 -8.46
N PHE A 65 6.65 -2.09 -8.82
CA PHE A 65 6.98 -2.63 -10.13
C PHE A 65 5.72 -2.67 -10.99
N ILE A 66 5.73 -1.90 -12.08
CA ILE A 66 4.56 -1.71 -12.95
C ILE A 66 4.87 -2.21 -14.36
N GLN A 67 4.02 -3.10 -14.88
CA GLN A 67 4.08 -3.64 -16.24
C GLN A 67 5.43 -4.28 -16.59
N SER A 68 6.30 -3.57 -17.33
CA SER A 68 7.62 -4.07 -17.74
C SER A 68 8.54 -4.24 -16.53
N ASP A 69 8.38 -3.39 -15.52
CA ASP A 69 9.26 -3.39 -14.36
C ASP A 69 8.94 -4.54 -13.40
N ALA A 70 7.73 -5.13 -13.52
CA ALA A 70 7.33 -6.37 -12.85
C ALA A 70 7.95 -7.59 -13.54
N SER A 71 9.28 -7.62 -13.56
CA SER A 71 10.11 -8.73 -14.04
C SER A 71 10.56 -9.60 -12.86
N VAL A 72 10.92 -10.86 -13.16
CA VAL A 72 11.43 -11.80 -12.16
C VAL A 72 12.69 -11.24 -11.49
N ASP A 73 13.63 -10.72 -12.28
CA ASP A 73 14.91 -10.22 -11.77
C ASP A 73 14.73 -9.03 -10.82
N ASN A 74 13.86 -8.08 -11.19
CA ASN A 74 13.59 -6.90 -10.36
C ASN A 74 12.92 -7.28 -9.04
N ILE A 75 11.91 -8.16 -9.11
CA ILE A 75 11.18 -8.63 -7.92
C ILE A 75 12.11 -9.43 -7.02
N HIS A 76 12.93 -10.31 -7.58
CA HIS A 76 13.91 -11.10 -6.84
C HIS A 76 14.90 -10.19 -6.11
N ALA A 77 15.51 -9.24 -6.82
CA ALA A 77 16.47 -8.31 -6.24
C ALA A 77 15.87 -7.49 -5.08
N GLU A 78 14.63 -7.01 -5.24
CA GLU A 78 13.97 -6.25 -4.17
C GLU A 78 13.58 -7.11 -2.98
N LEU A 79 13.09 -8.34 -3.21
CA LEU A 79 12.84 -9.27 -2.12
C LEU A 79 14.12 -9.56 -1.35
N GLU A 80 15.21 -9.88 -2.05
CA GLU A 80 16.51 -10.15 -1.43
C GLU A 80 16.98 -8.98 -0.56
N LEU A 81 16.80 -7.74 -1.03
CA LEU A 81 17.08 -6.54 -0.24
C LEU A 81 16.17 -6.45 1.01
N ILE A 82 14.87 -6.71 0.89
CA ILE A 82 13.96 -6.70 2.05
C ILE A 82 14.35 -7.78 3.07
N ILE A 83 14.89 -8.92 2.63
CA ILE A 83 15.37 -10.00 3.51
C ILE A 83 16.67 -9.59 4.22
N SER A 84 17.64 -9.11 3.44
CA SER A 84 19.03 -8.94 3.87
C SER A 84 19.30 -7.60 4.55
N ASP A 85 18.61 -6.54 4.14
CA ASP A 85 18.76 -5.19 4.66
C ASP A 85 17.71 -4.91 5.75
N GLN A 86 18.14 -5.07 7.00
CA GLN A 86 17.29 -4.82 8.17
C GLN A 86 16.89 -3.35 8.31
N ASP A 87 17.73 -2.41 7.87
CA ASP A 87 17.42 -0.99 8.00
C ASP A 87 16.30 -0.59 7.03
N LYS A 88 16.39 -1.03 5.77
CA LYS A 88 15.32 -0.86 4.78
C LYS A 88 14.01 -1.48 5.27
N ARG A 89 14.07 -2.71 5.78
CA ARG A 89 12.91 -3.42 6.34
C ARG A 89 12.28 -2.64 7.50
N ASN A 90 13.09 -2.19 8.45
CA ASN A 90 12.63 -1.47 9.63
C ASN A 90 12.08 -0.09 9.27
N GLN A 91 12.63 0.57 8.25
CA GLN A 91 12.11 1.83 7.72
C GLN A 91 10.70 1.66 7.16
N GLN A 92 10.43 0.60 6.40
CA GLN A 92 9.07 0.27 5.94
C GLN A 92 8.12 0.11 7.13
N ILE A 93 8.47 -0.75 8.08
CA ILE A 93 7.63 -1.07 9.25
C ILE A 93 7.34 0.18 10.09
N LYS A 94 8.33 1.07 10.24
CA LYS A 94 8.18 2.33 10.95
C LYS A 94 7.12 3.21 10.29
N VAL A 95 7.24 3.45 8.98
CA VAL A 95 6.27 4.26 8.23
C VAL A 95 4.87 3.63 8.28
N PHE A 96 4.77 2.32 8.15
CA PHE A 96 3.50 1.61 8.26
C PHE A 96 2.85 1.77 9.64
N SER A 97 3.65 1.78 10.69
CA SER A 97 3.17 2.01 12.06
C SER A 97 2.67 3.44 12.26
N GLU A 98 3.34 4.43 11.67
CA GLU A 98 2.91 5.83 11.66
C GLU A 98 1.58 5.98 10.89
N GLN A 99 1.48 5.39 9.70
CA GLN A 99 0.26 5.39 8.90
C GLN A 99 -0.92 4.73 9.62
N HIS A 100 -0.69 3.61 10.31
CA HIS A 100 -1.75 2.96 11.08
C HIS A 100 -2.30 3.88 12.17
N LYS A 101 -1.43 4.58 12.91
CA LYS A 101 -1.86 5.55 13.93
C LYS A 101 -2.65 6.70 13.31
N MET A 102 -2.17 7.24 12.20
CA MET A 102 -2.84 8.32 11.47
C MET A 102 -4.23 7.93 11.01
N LEU A 103 -4.42 6.71 10.50
CA LEU A 103 -5.70 6.25 9.93
C LEU A 103 -6.68 5.73 10.98
N LYS A 104 -6.25 5.48 12.21
CA LYS A 104 -7.11 4.98 13.29
C LYS A 104 -8.00 6.10 13.84
N GLN A 105 -9.06 6.43 13.11
CA GLN A 105 -9.94 7.58 13.34
C GLN A 105 -11.38 7.22 13.72
N ASN A 106 -11.69 5.94 14.03
CA ASN A 106 -13.06 5.49 14.34
C ASN A 106 -14.05 5.93 13.24
N ALA A 107 -13.72 5.58 11.99
CA ALA A 107 -14.38 6.13 10.80
C ALA A 107 -15.89 5.85 10.77
N SER A 108 -16.32 4.68 11.29
CA SER A 108 -17.73 4.31 11.37
C SER A 108 -18.50 5.21 12.34
N GLU A 109 -17.94 5.50 13.51
CA GLU A 109 -18.52 6.39 14.51
C GLU A 109 -18.58 7.84 14.01
N VAL A 110 -17.50 8.32 13.37
CA VAL A 110 -17.47 9.64 12.75
C VAL A 110 -18.56 9.74 11.68
N ALA A 111 -18.70 8.73 10.82
CA ALA A 111 -19.75 8.71 9.80
C ALA A 111 -21.15 8.73 10.41
N ALA A 112 -21.43 7.87 11.40
CA ALA A 112 -22.71 7.80 12.08
C ALA A 112 -23.09 9.13 12.75
N SER A 113 -22.17 9.71 13.53
CA SER A 113 -22.39 10.99 14.21
C SER A 113 -22.64 12.15 13.24
N THR A 114 -21.98 12.14 12.08
CA THR A 114 -22.17 13.15 11.03
C THR A 114 -23.56 13.05 10.40
N ILE A 115 -24.04 11.84 10.13
CA ILE A 115 -25.38 11.60 9.58
C ILE A 115 -26.45 12.03 10.60
N GLU A 116 -26.29 11.69 11.88
CA GLU A 116 -27.22 12.12 12.93
C GLU A 116 -27.28 13.65 13.06
N CYS A 117 -26.13 14.32 13.01
CA CYS A 117 -26.07 15.78 13.06
C CYS A 117 -26.83 16.41 11.87
N TRP A 118 -26.63 15.88 10.66
CA TRP A 118 -27.32 16.34 9.46
C TRP A 118 -28.84 16.15 9.55
N LEU A 119 -29.31 15.00 10.05
CA LEU A 119 -30.74 14.73 10.23
C LEU A 119 -31.40 15.67 11.25
N LYS A 120 -30.69 16.05 12.32
CA LYS A 120 -31.19 16.98 13.36
C LYS A 120 -31.21 18.44 12.90
N ALA A 121 -30.48 18.77 11.84
CA ALA A 121 -30.39 20.11 11.27
C ALA A 121 -31.42 20.36 10.14
N GLN A 122 -32.21 19.35 9.76
CA GLN A 122 -33.41 19.46 8.93
C GLN A 122 -34.64 19.79 9.77
#